data_AF-A0A2D7Y4U7-F1
#
_entry.id   AF-A0A2D7Y4U7-F1
#
_cell.length_a   1.000
_cell.length_b   1.000
_cell.length_c   1.000
_cell.angle_alpha   90.00
_cell.angle_beta   90.00
_cell.angle_gamma   90.00
#
_symmetry.space_group_name_H-M   'P 1'
#
loop_
_entity.id
_entity.type
_entity.pdbx_description
1 polymer ?
#
loop_
_entity_poly.entity_id
_entity_poly.type
_entity_poly.pdbx_seq_one_letter_code
_entity_poly.pdbx_strand_id
1 'polypeptide(L)'
;MFRKPKTALFMIAIAWGLGAALIGAASAQSRDCARYEAERAQYVGAAINGIAPHVNAMASQRGIAPEVATFYWAGALLQANDTGSRNTLADLTLASSTWPGQSARAYQALERMYATDRNLRAGLLAGLALSGQDDAADPIRARAYLAEIAREGRPEAQAFLALFDACHGRHMAMR
;
A
#
# COMPACT_ATOMS: atom_id res chain seq x y z
N MET A 1 -59.55 31.37 -14.78
CA MET A 1 -58.56 30.28 -14.81
C MET A 1 -57.22 30.83 -14.32
N PHE A 2 -56.77 30.42 -13.12
CA PHE A 2 -55.52 29.67 -12.84
C PHE A 2 -54.21 30.43 -13.21
N ARG A 3 -53.19 30.62 -12.36
CA ARG A 3 -52.82 30.17 -11.01
C ARG A 3 -51.62 31.05 -10.54
N LYS A 4 -51.56 31.43 -9.26
CA LYS A 4 -50.41 32.10 -8.62
C LYS A 4 -49.21 31.12 -8.49
N PRO A 5 -47.94 31.55 -8.63
CA PRO A 5 -46.79 30.73 -8.25
C PRO A 5 -46.68 30.69 -6.72
N LYS A 6 -46.77 29.49 -6.14
CA LYS A 6 -46.49 29.25 -4.73
C LYS A 6 -44.97 29.04 -4.57
N THR A 7 -44.33 29.99 -3.91
CA THR A 7 -43.03 29.86 -3.26
C THR A 7 -43.08 28.69 -2.29
N ALA A 8 -42.29 27.65 -2.55
CA ALA A 8 -42.03 26.58 -1.59
C ALA A 8 -40.71 26.89 -0.88
N LEU A 9 -40.83 27.54 0.28
CA LEU A 9 -39.80 27.55 1.32
C LEU A 9 -39.68 26.12 1.85
N PHE A 10 -38.59 25.42 1.54
CA PHE A 10 -38.19 24.25 2.29
C PHE A 10 -37.14 24.68 3.32
N MET A 11 -37.60 24.94 4.54
CA MET A 11 -36.77 24.91 5.74
C MET A 11 -36.44 23.44 6.03
N ILE A 12 -35.19 23.04 5.83
CA ILE A 12 -34.66 21.81 6.43
C ILE A 12 -34.21 22.18 7.83
N ALA A 13 -35.06 21.83 8.81
CA ALA A 13 -34.74 21.92 10.22
C ALA A 13 -33.59 20.96 10.53
N ILE A 14 -32.47 21.54 10.96
CA ILE A 14 -31.31 20.85 11.49
C ILE A 14 -31.71 20.26 12.85
N ALA A 15 -32.07 18.98 12.88
CA ALA A 15 -32.29 18.23 14.11
C ALA A 15 -30.92 17.79 14.68
N TRP A 16 -30.33 18.63 15.55
CA TRP A 16 -29.28 18.21 16.46
C TRP A 16 -29.93 17.72 17.75
N GLY A 17 -29.79 16.44 18.04
CA GLY A 17 -30.17 15.92 19.35
C GLY A 17 -30.32 14.41 19.33
N LEU A 18 -29.56 13.73 20.19
CA LEU A 18 -29.70 12.33 20.58
C LEU A 18 -29.12 11.27 19.62
N GLY A 19 -27.82 11.40 19.31
CA GLY A 19 -27.00 10.30 18.74
C GLY A 19 -25.60 10.17 19.36
N ALA A 20 -25.31 10.85 20.47
CA ALA A 20 -23.95 11.13 20.92
C ALA A 20 -23.13 9.90 21.42
N ALA A 21 -23.75 8.73 21.63
CA ALA A 21 -23.01 7.53 22.05
C ALA A 21 -22.60 6.61 20.88
N LEU A 22 -23.29 6.67 19.73
CA LEU A 22 -22.95 5.86 18.55
C LEU A 22 -22.21 6.66 17.47
N ILE A 23 -22.34 7.99 17.48
CA ILE A 23 -21.62 8.87 16.54
C ILE A 23 -20.14 9.03 16.93
N GLY A 24 -19.77 8.90 18.21
CA GLY A 24 -18.36 8.97 18.64
C GLY A 24 -17.49 7.85 18.05
N ALA A 25 -17.99 6.61 18.05
CA ALA A 25 -17.26 5.46 17.49
C ALA A 25 -17.26 5.46 15.96
N ALA A 26 -18.38 5.85 15.32
CA ALA A 26 -18.45 5.95 13.86
C ALA A 26 -17.59 7.10 13.31
N SER A 27 -17.51 8.23 14.01
CA SER A 27 -16.64 9.37 13.66
C SER A 27 -15.17 9.17 14.03
N ALA A 28 -14.88 8.32 15.02
CA ALA A 28 -13.50 7.88 15.28
C ALA A 28 -13.05 6.91 14.18
N GLN A 29 -13.86 5.90 13.84
CA GLN A 29 -13.54 4.95 12.77
C GLN A 29 -13.38 5.64 11.41
N SER A 30 -14.21 6.64 11.08
CA SER A 30 -14.04 7.40 9.84
C SER A 30 -12.76 8.25 9.83
N ARG A 31 -12.36 8.80 10.98
CA ARG A 31 -11.09 9.53 11.13
C ARG A 31 -9.88 8.61 11.07
N ASP A 32 -9.94 7.45 11.72
CA ASP A 32 -8.87 6.46 11.71
C ASP A 32 -8.68 5.87 10.30
N CYS A 33 -9.78 5.61 9.58
CA CYS A 33 -9.71 5.18 8.19
C CYS A 33 -9.19 6.28 7.26
N ALA A 34 -9.59 7.55 7.44
CA ALA A 34 -9.03 8.65 6.66
C ALA A 34 -7.53 8.83 6.92
N ARG A 35 -7.10 8.70 8.19
CA ARG A 35 -5.68 8.72 8.56
C ARG A 35 -4.93 7.53 7.98
N TYR A 36 -5.51 6.33 8.06
CA TYR A 36 -4.96 5.12 7.46
C TYR A 36 -4.78 5.28 5.96
N GLU A 37 -5.76 5.79 5.21
CA GLU A 37 -5.61 5.98 3.75
C GLU A 37 -4.51 6.99 3.41
N ALA A 38 -4.38 8.07 4.20
CA ALA A 38 -3.30 9.04 4.03
C ALA A 38 -1.92 8.40 4.29
N GLU A 39 -1.77 7.65 5.37
CA GLU A 39 -0.54 6.93 5.74
C GLU A 39 -0.23 5.81 4.73
N ARG A 40 -1.25 5.08 4.26
CA ARG A 40 -1.13 4.05 3.23
C ARG A 40 -0.60 4.64 1.94
N ALA A 41 -1.14 5.78 1.50
CA ALA A 41 -0.68 6.46 0.30
C ALA A 41 0.80 6.89 0.44
N GLN A 42 1.21 7.38 1.61
CA GLN A 42 2.61 7.70 1.89
C GLN A 42 3.50 6.46 1.92
N TYR A 43 3.07 5.39 2.59
CA TYR A 43 3.80 4.12 2.68
C TYR A 43 4.00 3.47 1.31
N VAL A 44 2.91 3.31 0.56
CA VAL A 44 2.93 2.78 -0.81
C VAL A 44 3.75 3.70 -1.71
N GLY A 45 3.59 5.01 -1.59
CA GLY A 45 4.36 5.98 -2.34
C GLY A 45 5.86 5.89 -2.06
N ALA A 46 6.28 5.77 -0.80
CA ALA A 46 7.68 5.62 -0.43
C ALA A 46 8.26 4.28 -0.93
N ALA A 47 7.52 3.18 -0.77
CA ALA A 47 7.94 1.86 -1.22
C ALA A 47 8.06 1.77 -2.74
N ILE A 48 7.10 2.31 -3.49
CA ILE A 48 7.03 2.19 -4.95
C ILE A 48 7.84 3.30 -5.64
N ASN A 49 7.65 4.58 -5.26
CA ASN A 49 8.27 5.71 -5.96
C ASN A 49 9.73 5.94 -5.54
N GLY A 50 10.16 5.43 -4.39
CA GLY A 50 11.57 5.51 -3.96
C GLY A 50 12.54 4.82 -4.93
N ILE A 51 12.03 3.89 -5.75
CA ILE A 51 12.84 3.03 -6.61
C ILE A 51 12.98 3.61 -8.03
N ALA A 52 12.01 4.39 -8.50
CA ALA A 52 12.02 4.97 -9.85
C ALA A 52 13.30 5.78 -10.18
N PRO A 53 13.88 6.59 -9.26
CA PRO A 53 15.14 7.27 -9.51
C PRO A 53 16.31 6.31 -9.79
N HIS A 54 16.36 5.17 -9.10
CA HIS A 54 17.42 4.18 -9.28
C HIS A 54 17.31 3.51 -10.66
N VAL A 55 16.11 3.09 -11.04
CA VAL A 55 15.87 2.49 -12.37
C VAL A 55 16.17 3.48 -13.49
N ASN A 56 15.75 4.74 -13.34
CA ASN A 56 16.01 5.79 -14.33
C ASN A 56 17.51 6.12 -14.45
N ALA A 57 18.25 6.14 -13.34
CA ALA A 57 19.70 6.33 -13.38
C ALA A 57 20.40 5.17 -14.12
N MET A 58 19.99 3.91 -13.86
CA MET A 58 20.53 2.73 -14.55
C MET A 58 20.23 2.74 -16.05
N ALA A 59 19.01 3.11 -16.43
CA ALA A 59 18.58 3.27 -17.81
C ALA A 59 19.40 4.34 -18.54
N SER A 60 19.57 5.50 -17.92
CA SER A 60 20.33 6.63 -18.46
C SER A 60 21.80 6.27 -18.71
N GLN A 61 22.45 5.56 -17.78
CA GLN A 61 23.85 5.13 -17.94
C GLN A 61 24.10 4.26 -19.17
N ARG A 62 23.08 3.55 -19.67
CA ARG A 62 23.20 2.64 -20.80
C ARG A 62 22.48 3.12 -22.05
N GLY A 63 21.75 4.24 -21.98
CA GLY A 63 20.94 4.74 -23.09
C GLY A 63 19.83 3.79 -23.51
N ILE A 64 19.24 3.05 -22.56
CA ILE A 64 18.18 2.05 -22.79
C ILE A 64 16.92 2.42 -22.00
N ALA A 65 15.79 1.78 -22.31
CA ALA A 65 14.56 1.96 -21.57
C ALA A 65 14.65 1.37 -20.13
N PRO A 66 13.98 1.97 -19.13
CA PRO A 66 13.91 1.50 -17.73
C PRO A 66 13.60 0.01 -17.57
N GLU A 67 12.67 -0.50 -18.37
CA GLU A 67 12.24 -1.89 -18.36
C GLU A 67 13.39 -2.81 -18.76
N VAL A 68 14.08 -2.45 -19.85
CA VAL A 68 15.23 -3.21 -20.37
C VAL A 68 16.39 -3.19 -19.38
N ALA A 69 16.66 -2.02 -18.78
CA ALA A 69 17.71 -1.90 -17.76
C ALA A 69 17.45 -2.82 -16.57
N THR A 70 16.21 -2.83 -16.07
CA THR A 70 15.81 -3.65 -14.92
C THR A 70 16.07 -5.14 -15.17
N PHE A 71 15.64 -5.68 -16.32
CA PHE A 71 15.84 -7.10 -16.64
C PHE A 71 17.31 -7.45 -16.89
N TYR A 72 18.06 -6.59 -17.58
CA TYR A 72 19.48 -6.80 -17.83
C TYR A 72 20.29 -6.89 -16.53
N TRP A 73 20.08 -5.94 -15.62
CA TRP A 73 20.82 -5.89 -14.35
C TRP A 73 20.34 -6.93 -13.34
N ALA A 74 19.05 -7.34 -13.37
CA ALA A 74 18.55 -8.43 -12.53
C ALA A 74 19.36 -9.72 -12.71
N GLY A 75 19.79 -10.04 -13.94
CA GLY A 75 20.66 -11.18 -14.19
C GLY A 75 22.03 -11.10 -13.51
N ALA A 76 22.67 -9.92 -13.55
CA ALA A 76 23.95 -9.69 -12.88
C ALA A 76 23.82 -9.75 -11.34
N LEU A 77 22.74 -9.18 -10.80
CA LEU A 77 22.46 -9.19 -9.35
C LEU A 77 22.19 -10.61 -8.82
N LEU A 78 21.48 -11.43 -9.61
CA LEU A 78 21.28 -12.84 -9.30
C LEU A 78 22.60 -13.63 -9.23
N GLN A 79 23.57 -13.30 -10.09
CA GLN A 79 24.89 -13.97 -10.09
C GLN A 79 25.75 -13.55 -8.90
N ALA A 80 25.73 -12.26 -8.53
CA ALA A 80 26.50 -11.76 -7.39
C ALA A 80 26.02 -12.36 -6.06
N ASN A 81 24.70 -12.49 -5.88
CA ASN A 81 24.03 -13.16 -4.76
C ASN A 81 24.45 -12.68 -3.34
N ASP A 82 25.10 -11.52 -3.23
CA ASP A 82 25.38 -10.87 -1.95
C ASP A 82 24.13 -10.16 -1.41
N THR A 83 24.16 -9.76 -0.14
CA THR A 83 23.02 -9.09 0.51
C THR A 83 22.65 -7.77 -0.18
N GLY A 84 23.63 -6.99 -0.64
CA GLY A 84 23.36 -5.75 -1.37
C GLY A 84 22.64 -6.04 -2.69
N SER A 85 23.18 -6.97 -3.49
CA SER A 85 22.57 -7.36 -4.76
C SER A 85 21.16 -7.93 -4.60
N ARG A 86 20.92 -8.70 -3.54
CA ARG A 86 19.61 -9.27 -3.18
C ARG A 86 18.58 -8.20 -2.78
N ASN A 87 19.03 -7.10 -2.19
CA ASN A 87 18.17 -5.95 -1.86
C ASN A 87 17.83 -5.18 -3.13
N THR A 88 18.83 -4.84 -3.95
CA THR A 88 18.63 -4.17 -5.24
C THR A 88 17.73 -4.98 -6.17
N LEU A 89 17.86 -6.31 -6.19
CA LEU A 89 16.97 -7.17 -6.96
C LEU A 89 15.51 -7.12 -6.46
N ALA A 90 15.30 -7.02 -5.15
CA ALA A 90 13.96 -6.90 -4.58
C ALA A 90 13.33 -5.54 -4.95
N ASP A 91 14.12 -4.47 -4.88
CA ASP A 91 13.69 -3.13 -5.31
C ASP A 91 13.32 -3.13 -6.81
N LEU A 92 14.19 -3.68 -7.66
CA LEU A 92 13.92 -3.84 -9.09
C LEU A 92 12.64 -4.64 -9.37
N THR A 93 12.43 -5.71 -8.59
CA THR A 93 11.22 -6.53 -8.70
C THR A 93 9.99 -5.71 -8.32
N LEU A 94 10.04 -4.92 -7.24
CA LEU A 94 8.94 -4.03 -6.86
C LEU A 94 8.68 -2.96 -7.94
N ALA A 95 9.71 -2.34 -8.50
CA ALA A 95 9.53 -1.38 -9.60
C ALA A 95 8.81 -2.00 -10.80
N SER A 96 9.13 -3.26 -11.13
CA SER A 96 8.46 -3.96 -12.22
C SER A 96 6.96 -4.18 -11.99
N SER A 97 6.48 -4.13 -10.73
CA SER A 97 5.05 -4.28 -10.42
C SER A 97 4.21 -3.14 -11.01
N THR A 98 4.83 -1.97 -11.23
CA THR A 98 4.15 -0.77 -11.76
C THR A 98 3.90 -0.82 -13.26
N TRP A 99 4.47 -1.81 -13.96
CA TRP A 99 4.28 -1.97 -15.39
C TRP A 99 3.02 -2.76 -15.70
N PRO A 100 2.32 -2.45 -16.81
CA PRO A 100 1.06 -3.12 -17.15
C PRO A 100 1.19 -4.65 -17.17
N GLY A 101 0.36 -5.31 -16.35
CA GLY A 101 0.27 -6.78 -16.29
C GLY A 101 1.41 -7.49 -15.55
N GLN A 102 2.29 -6.75 -14.86
CA GLN A 102 3.47 -7.31 -14.19
C GLN A 102 3.31 -7.40 -12.66
N SER A 103 2.30 -6.75 -12.08
CA SER A 103 2.02 -6.73 -10.64
C SER A 103 2.03 -8.13 -10.01
N ALA A 104 1.24 -9.07 -10.54
CA ALA A 104 1.16 -10.44 -10.01
C ALA A 104 2.49 -11.20 -10.12
N ARG A 105 3.26 -10.99 -11.19
CA ARG A 105 4.58 -11.63 -11.37
C ARG A 105 5.61 -11.08 -10.40
N ALA A 106 5.64 -9.76 -10.22
CA ALA A 106 6.48 -9.08 -9.24
C ALA A 106 6.18 -9.58 -7.82
N TYR A 107 4.88 -9.69 -7.47
CA TYR A 107 4.44 -10.22 -6.19
C TYR A 107 4.95 -11.65 -5.95
N GLN A 108 4.75 -12.57 -6.90
CA GLN A 108 5.25 -13.95 -6.79
C GLN A 108 6.78 -14.03 -6.70
N ALA A 109 7.49 -13.17 -7.41
CA ALA A 109 8.95 -13.10 -7.33
C ALA A 109 9.41 -12.63 -5.94
N LEU A 110 8.79 -11.57 -5.41
CA LEU A 110 9.05 -11.09 -4.05
C LEU A 110 8.71 -12.13 -2.98
N GLU A 111 7.65 -12.93 -3.13
CA GLU A 111 7.33 -14.02 -2.19
C GLU A 111 8.40 -15.12 -2.18
N ARG A 112 8.90 -15.53 -3.36
CA ARG A 112 10.02 -16.50 -3.45
C ARG A 112 11.28 -15.96 -2.79
N MET A 113 11.56 -14.69 -3.01
CA MET A 113 12.67 -14.01 -2.35
C MET A 113 12.42 -13.98 -0.83
N TYR A 114 11.24 -13.57 -0.36
CA TYR A 114 10.88 -13.51 1.05
C TYR A 114 11.05 -14.86 1.78
N ALA A 115 10.75 -15.99 1.12
CA ALA A 115 11.00 -17.32 1.67
C ALA A 115 12.49 -17.58 2.00
N THR A 116 13.41 -16.84 1.38
CA THR A 116 14.87 -16.94 1.57
C THR A 116 15.43 -15.87 2.51
N ASP A 117 14.80 -14.69 2.60
CA ASP A 117 15.24 -13.55 3.42
C ASP A 117 14.02 -12.69 3.82
N ARG A 118 13.60 -12.76 5.09
CA ARG A 118 12.25 -12.34 5.48
C ARG A 118 12.10 -10.84 5.71
N ASN A 119 13.04 -10.22 6.40
CA ASN A 119 12.80 -8.94 7.08
C ASN A 119 12.61 -7.76 6.10
N LEU A 120 13.53 -7.58 5.14
CA LEU A 120 13.41 -6.48 4.16
C LEU A 120 12.22 -6.70 3.22
N ARG A 121 11.95 -7.96 2.89
CA ARG A 121 10.98 -8.34 1.84
C ARG A 121 9.54 -8.30 2.34
N ALA A 122 9.32 -8.49 3.64
CA ALA A 122 8.01 -8.28 4.25
C ALA A 122 7.51 -6.84 4.03
N GLY A 123 8.37 -5.82 4.15
CA GLY A 123 7.98 -4.42 3.92
C GLY A 123 7.54 -4.16 2.48
N LEU A 124 8.30 -4.69 1.52
CA LEU A 124 7.98 -4.57 0.10
C LEU A 124 6.67 -5.30 -0.24
N LEU A 125 6.47 -6.51 0.30
CA LEU A 125 5.25 -7.30 0.12
C LEU A 125 4.03 -6.65 0.78
N ALA A 126 4.20 -6.03 1.95
CA ALA A 126 3.16 -5.22 2.58
C ALA A 126 2.76 -4.04 1.67
N GLY A 127 3.75 -3.29 1.14
CA GLY A 127 3.50 -2.17 0.24
C GLY A 127 2.76 -2.58 -1.02
N LEU A 128 3.15 -3.71 -1.63
CA LEU A 128 2.51 -4.22 -2.84
C LEU A 128 1.08 -4.73 -2.58
N ALA A 129 0.88 -5.49 -1.51
CA ALA A 129 -0.45 -5.96 -1.11
C ALA A 129 -1.39 -4.81 -0.72
N LEU A 130 -0.85 -3.68 -0.27
CA LEU A 130 -1.61 -2.45 -0.01
C LEU A 130 -1.84 -1.61 -1.27
N SER A 131 -0.97 -1.64 -2.28
CA SER A 131 -1.08 -0.73 -3.43
C SER A 131 -2.32 -1.02 -4.28
N GLY A 132 -2.70 -2.29 -4.39
CA GLY A 132 -3.89 -2.71 -5.14
C GLY A 132 -3.77 -2.58 -6.66
N GLN A 133 -2.55 -2.52 -7.20
CA GLN A 133 -2.35 -2.55 -8.65
C GLN A 133 -2.79 -3.91 -9.24
N ASP A 134 -3.54 -3.86 -10.35
CA ASP A 134 -4.07 -5.02 -11.08
C ASP A 134 -4.81 -6.03 -10.19
N ASP A 135 -5.69 -5.55 -9.29
CA ASP A 135 -6.47 -6.36 -8.35
C ASP A 135 -5.65 -7.17 -7.33
N ALA A 136 -4.34 -6.90 -7.19
CA ALA A 136 -3.48 -7.54 -6.20
C ALA A 136 -3.66 -7.00 -4.76
N ALA A 137 -4.69 -6.19 -4.51
CA ALA A 137 -4.99 -5.67 -3.17
C ALA A 137 -5.39 -6.83 -2.24
N ASP A 138 -4.56 -7.12 -1.25
CA ASP A 138 -4.86 -8.12 -0.23
C ASP A 138 -4.52 -7.54 1.16
N PRO A 139 -5.45 -6.80 1.77
CA PRO A 139 -5.24 -6.20 3.09
C PRO A 139 -4.92 -7.23 4.17
N ILE A 140 -5.41 -8.47 4.04
CA ILE A 140 -5.13 -9.54 5.02
C ILE A 140 -3.67 -9.96 4.92
N ARG A 141 -3.16 -10.19 3.71
CA ARG A 141 -1.72 -10.47 3.51
C ARG A 141 -0.85 -9.30 3.91
N ALA A 142 -1.23 -8.07 3.54
CA ALA A 142 -0.51 -6.87 3.97
C ALA A 142 -0.35 -6.82 5.50
N ARG A 143 -1.43 -7.08 6.23
CA ARG A 143 -1.42 -7.15 7.70
C ARG A 143 -0.45 -8.20 8.22
N ALA A 144 -0.41 -9.40 7.61
CA ALA A 144 0.49 -10.46 8.03
C ALA A 144 1.96 -10.05 7.91
N TYR A 145 2.35 -9.44 6.79
CA TYR A 145 3.69 -8.91 6.59
C TYR A 145 4.02 -7.76 7.55
N LEU A 146 3.09 -6.81 7.75
CA LEU A 146 3.26 -5.72 8.73
C LEU A 146 3.44 -6.24 10.16
N ALA A 147 2.67 -7.26 10.56
CA ALA A 147 2.79 -7.89 11.87
C ALA A 147 4.13 -8.59 12.08
N GLU A 148 4.74 -9.15 11.04
CA GLU A 148 6.10 -9.67 11.12
C GLU A 148 7.12 -8.56 11.36
N ILE A 149 7.09 -7.50 10.55
CA ILE A 149 8.01 -6.36 10.68
C ILE A 149 7.84 -5.69 12.06
N ALA A 150 6.60 -5.59 12.56
CA ALA A 150 6.29 -5.05 13.87
C ALA A 150 6.87 -5.91 15.02
N ARG A 151 6.85 -7.24 14.90
CA ARG A 151 7.45 -8.17 15.88
C ARG A 151 8.97 -8.06 15.95
N GLU A 152 9.61 -7.63 14.87
CA GLU A 152 11.05 -7.32 14.84
C GLU A 152 11.41 -6.00 15.53
N GLY A 153 10.42 -5.28 16.07
CA GLY A 153 10.66 -4.04 16.82
C GLY A 153 10.76 -2.80 15.95
N ARG A 154 10.26 -2.82 14.71
CA ARG A 154 10.21 -1.60 13.87
C ARG A 154 9.04 -0.71 14.29
N PRO A 155 9.29 0.47 14.88
CA PRO A 155 8.22 1.31 15.45
C PRO A 155 7.26 1.84 14.39
N GLU A 156 7.74 2.09 13.16
CA GLU A 156 6.90 2.55 12.06
C GLU A 156 5.86 1.48 11.66
N ALA A 157 6.29 0.21 11.59
CA ALA A 157 5.40 -0.90 11.29
C ALA A 157 4.39 -1.15 12.41
N GLN A 158 4.78 -0.98 13.68
CA GLN A 158 3.87 -1.08 14.83
C GLN A 158 2.79 0.00 14.79
N ALA A 159 3.19 1.25 14.55
CA ALA A 159 2.25 2.38 14.45
C ALA A 159 1.28 2.21 13.26
N PHE A 160 1.80 1.80 12.10
CA PHE A 160 0.98 1.56 10.93
C PHE A 160 0.02 0.37 11.11
N LEU A 161 0.47 -0.73 11.71
CA LEU A 161 -0.37 -1.89 12.01
C LEU A 161 -1.53 -1.53 12.98
N ALA A 162 -1.28 -0.66 13.97
CA ALA A 162 -2.32 -0.19 14.87
C ALA A 162 -3.39 0.63 14.12
N LEU A 163 -2.99 1.50 13.19
CA LEU A 163 -3.93 2.24 12.33
C LEU A 163 -4.71 1.32 11.39
N PHE A 164 -4.03 0.33 10.80
CA PHE A 164 -4.65 -0.70 9.98
C PHE A 164 -5.74 -1.45 10.76
N ASP A 165 -5.41 -1.93 11.96
CA ASP A 165 -6.34 -2.67 12.82
C ASP A 165 -7.50 -1.79 13.31
N ALA A 166 -7.26 -0.51 13.59
CA ALA A 166 -8.32 0.44 13.95
C ALA A 166 -9.32 0.67 12.80
N CYS A 167 -8.84 0.78 11.55
CA CYS A 167 -9.71 0.95 10.40
C CYS A 167 -10.42 -0.35 9.97
N HIS A 168 -9.68 -1.48 9.90
CA HIS A 168 -10.16 -2.73 9.31
C HIS A 168 -10.60 -3.81 10.32
N GLY A 169 -10.32 -3.64 11.62
CA GLY A 169 -10.48 -4.68 12.64
C GLY A 169 -11.90 -5.22 12.81
N ARG A 170 -12.94 -4.43 12.50
CA ARG A 170 -14.33 -4.92 12.51
C ARG A 170 -14.70 -5.77 11.30
N HIS A 171 -14.09 -5.52 10.14
CA HIS A 171 -14.37 -6.29 8.92
C HIS A 171 -13.69 -7.67 8.92
N MET A 172 -12.58 -7.83 9.67
CA MET A 172 -11.89 -9.12 9.79
C MET A 172 -12.45 -10.04 10.89
N ALA A 173 -13.22 -9.51 11.84
CA ALA A 173 -13.84 -10.29 12.92
C ALA A 173 -15.19 -10.96 12.54
N MET A 174 -15.69 -10.72 11.32
CA MET A 174 -16.97 -11.24 10.82
C MET A 174 -16.81 -12.31 9.73
N ARG A 175 -15.64 -12.93 9.61
CA ARG A 175 -15.37 -14.08 8.72
C ARG A 175 -14.87 -15.28 9.53
#